data_AF-A0A975E7S0-F1
#
_entry.id   AF-A0A975E7S0-F1
#
_cell.length_a   1.000
_cell.length_b   1.000
_cell.length_c   1.000
_cell.angle_alpha   90.00
_cell.angle_beta   90.00
_cell.angle_gamma   90.00
#
_symmetry.space_group_name_H-M   'P 1'
#
loop_
_entity.id
_entity.type
_entity.pdbx_description
1 polymer ?
#
loop_
_entity_poly.entity_id
_entity_poly.type
_entity_poly.pdbx_seq_one_letter_code
_entity_poly.pdbx_strand_id
1 'polypeptide(L)'
;MSFTLTAWPQPTDQPLPTTVMQAQAQLDAVWATEGAAPEPRFLALARALAARFPDTEDGEGDMYDHGLELMESSPDKDRAYNIGLWARDDNFELSFNHLIVQANDLGLHVMDGQNGVVYLAHGEVLTLGPNSAASFTCRLDDAVVRKDWNAAWLECRRLAPQRLPEALTVWALMVVQGRKAPPHPALGAALAQLGGTAPERDKRVRWCLDKVPAAHRSLQTQLLDGLRNTTDLVAFVDAELQRAPSTQGTGDGGAAPAALPDAATAEAAAALGVEPALVARAEGGSPQAQCKLALKFMQAPGKGTPALVKLAVLWLERSAAQNFSLAQALLGDVLLRGWRNVPVDMARGLALLEAAAAQDDVDGLNFLAQYLYDKSVRRRPGQDTERLKDPTSQRNLARVPQLLMRAAALESPRGLFWLAVRLWDQVGTPRDDVAAKAVMQLARTRAAKYCVEQPETLALMATTPADSKEVMALAQELGRDLKQLPAVINARHAALARAVPPAAAGALPVATAPSPSSRQPRPLQDEDEDDDAHWQDTPAPRPALHVGHLALGLGMFGFVLWFMFITSLGKGSFKPIALVVGLVSAFGVWRCTADLDWGGIKRAVMSALALLPGAGFLVGAAVLLHMLRGRT
;
A
#
# COMPACT_ATOMS: atom_id res chain seq x y z
N MET A 1 -28.44 -1.61 4.08
CA MET A 1 -28.99 -1.25 2.76
C MET A 1 -27.81 -0.72 1.97
N SER A 2 -27.35 -1.47 0.99
CA SER A 2 -26.28 -1.02 0.11
C SER A 2 -26.82 0.04 -0.85
N PHE A 3 -26.05 1.10 -1.03
CA PHE A 3 -26.21 2.10 -2.07
C PHE A 3 -25.49 1.57 -3.31
N THR A 4 -26.13 1.55 -4.47
CA THR A 4 -25.54 0.91 -5.66
C THR A 4 -25.15 1.96 -6.68
N LEU A 5 -23.90 1.88 -7.15
CA LEU A 5 -23.39 2.60 -8.31
C LEU A 5 -23.18 1.64 -9.46
N THR A 6 -23.51 2.07 -10.67
CA THR A 6 -23.30 1.26 -11.88
C THR A 6 -22.22 1.87 -12.73
N ALA A 7 -21.16 1.10 -13.02
CA ALA A 7 -20.06 1.52 -13.89
C ALA A 7 -20.14 0.85 -15.27
N TRP A 8 -19.85 1.56 -16.35
CA TRP A 8 -19.81 0.99 -17.70
C TRP A 8 -18.87 1.76 -18.62
N PRO A 9 -18.35 1.13 -19.69
CA PRO A 9 -17.50 1.80 -20.65
C PRO A 9 -18.31 2.57 -21.71
N GLN A 10 -17.76 3.68 -22.22
CA GLN A 10 -18.31 4.34 -23.42
C GLN A 10 -18.28 3.36 -24.61
N PRO A 11 -19.43 3.00 -25.21
CA PRO A 11 -19.45 2.20 -26.43
C PRO A 11 -18.81 2.98 -27.60
N THR A 12 -17.99 2.31 -28.40
CA THR A 12 -17.27 2.93 -29.54
C THR A 12 -18.18 3.36 -30.68
N ASP A 13 -19.38 2.78 -30.75
CA ASP A 13 -20.39 2.97 -31.79
C ASP A 13 -21.49 3.97 -31.38
N GLN A 14 -21.43 4.51 -30.16
CA GLN A 14 -22.41 5.47 -29.65
C GLN A 14 -21.76 6.82 -29.33
N PRO A 15 -22.49 7.95 -29.46
CA PRO A 15 -21.97 9.25 -29.04
C PRO A 15 -21.83 9.34 -27.52
N LEU A 16 -21.04 10.31 -27.05
CA LEU A 16 -20.98 10.66 -25.63
C LEU A 16 -22.33 11.24 -25.18
N PRO A 17 -22.89 10.77 -24.06
CA PRO A 17 -24.15 11.28 -23.56
C PRO A 17 -23.98 12.70 -23.02
N THR A 18 -24.91 13.59 -23.36
CA THR A 18 -24.95 14.99 -22.87
C THR A 18 -26.07 15.21 -21.86
N THR A 19 -26.91 14.19 -21.62
CA THR A 19 -27.99 14.23 -20.61
C THR A 19 -28.04 12.91 -19.85
N VAL A 20 -28.55 12.93 -18.62
CA VAL A 20 -28.71 11.71 -17.81
C VAL A 20 -29.61 10.68 -18.51
N MET A 21 -30.63 11.13 -19.25
CA MET A 21 -31.52 10.24 -20.02
C MET A 21 -30.78 9.52 -21.15
N GLN A 22 -29.86 10.21 -21.83
CA GLN A 22 -29.01 9.57 -22.86
C GLN A 22 -28.03 8.58 -22.24
N ALA A 23 -27.43 8.91 -21.09
CA ALA A 23 -26.53 8.02 -20.37
C ALA A 23 -27.25 6.76 -19.88
N GLN A 24 -28.47 6.90 -19.34
CA GLN A 24 -29.31 5.76 -18.95
C GLN A 24 -29.63 4.86 -20.16
N ALA A 25 -30.08 5.45 -21.28
CA ALA A 25 -30.39 4.68 -22.49
C ALA A 25 -29.15 3.94 -23.04
N GLN A 26 -27.97 4.55 -22.96
CA GLN A 26 -26.70 3.91 -23.31
C GLN A 26 -26.41 2.73 -22.38
N LEU A 27 -26.55 2.90 -21.06
CA LEU A 27 -26.34 1.83 -20.09
C LEU A 27 -27.33 0.66 -20.31
N ASP A 28 -28.59 0.95 -20.60
CA ASP A 28 -29.60 -0.07 -20.91
C ASP A 28 -29.22 -0.87 -22.17
N ALA A 29 -28.68 -0.19 -23.20
CA ALA A 29 -28.18 -0.85 -24.40
C ALA A 29 -26.94 -1.71 -24.13
N VAL A 30 -26.04 -1.25 -23.24
CA VAL A 30 -24.88 -2.02 -22.78
C VAL A 30 -25.34 -3.30 -22.08
N TRP A 31 -26.37 -3.22 -21.23
CA TRP A 31 -26.96 -4.38 -20.58
C TRP A 31 -27.63 -5.37 -21.54
N ALA A 32 -28.25 -4.86 -22.61
CA ALA A 32 -28.91 -5.69 -23.61
C ALA A 32 -27.93 -6.41 -24.57
N THR A 33 -26.65 -6.08 -24.55
CA THR A 33 -25.67 -6.67 -25.47
C THR A 33 -25.09 -7.97 -24.92
N GLU A 34 -25.31 -9.10 -25.60
CA GLU A 34 -24.77 -10.41 -25.19
C GLU A 34 -23.22 -10.42 -25.14
N GLY A 35 -22.68 -11.06 -24.10
CA GLY A 35 -21.30 -10.90 -23.66
C GLY A 35 -20.21 -11.36 -24.64
N ALA A 36 -19.40 -10.41 -25.08
CA ALA A 36 -17.99 -10.64 -25.42
C ALA A 36 -17.17 -10.74 -24.11
N ALA A 37 -15.89 -11.13 -24.19
CA ALA A 37 -15.01 -11.35 -23.04
C ALA A 37 -15.11 -10.30 -21.90
N PRO A 38 -14.80 -10.67 -20.64
CA PRO A 38 -14.92 -9.77 -19.48
C PRO A 38 -14.21 -8.44 -19.70
N GLU A 39 -14.84 -7.33 -19.32
CA GLU A 39 -14.23 -5.99 -19.42
C GLU A 39 -13.07 -5.88 -18.40
N PRO A 40 -11.80 -5.84 -18.85
CA PRO A 40 -10.64 -5.94 -17.97
C PRO A 40 -10.54 -4.77 -16.99
N ARG A 41 -11.15 -3.63 -17.31
CA ARG A 41 -11.16 -2.46 -16.43
C ARG A 41 -11.98 -2.65 -15.17
N PHE A 42 -13.00 -3.52 -15.16
CA PHE A 42 -13.77 -3.76 -13.94
C PHE A 42 -12.94 -4.50 -12.89
N LEU A 43 -12.11 -5.47 -13.30
CA LEU A 43 -11.16 -6.11 -12.38
C LEU A 43 -10.10 -5.10 -11.87
N ALA A 44 -9.62 -4.20 -12.75
CA ALA A 44 -8.71 -3.13 -12.34
C ALA A 44 -9.37 -2.17 -11.33
N LEU A 45 -10.65 -1.83 -11.55
CA LEU A 45 -11.45 -1.03 -10.64
C LEU A 45 -11.59 -1.73 -9.28
N ALA A 46 -12.05 -2.97 -9.26
CA ALA A 46 -12.21 -3.76 -8.02
C ALA A 46 -10.91 -3.81 -7.20
N ARG A 47 -9.76 -4.01 -7.86
CA ARG A 47 -8.43 -3.97 -7.20
C ARG A 47 -8.11 -2.60 -6.62
N ALA A 48 -8.42 -1.52 -7.33
CA ALA A 48 -8.18 -0.16 -6.86
C ALA A 48 -9.09 0.22 -5.67
N LEU A 49 -10.32 -0.31 -5.63
CA LEU A 49 -11.23 -0.15 -4.50
C LEU A 49 -10.70 -0.88 -3.26
N ALA A 50 -10.38 -2.17 -3.40
CA ALA A 50 -9.86 -3.02 -2.32
C ALA A 50 -8.50 -2.54 -1.78
N ALA A 51 -7.67 -1.91 -2.63
CA ALA A 51 -6.39 -1.34 -2.19
C ALA A 51 -6.56 -0.21 -1.16
N ARG A 52 -7.69 0.50 -1.18
CA ARG A 52 -7.97 1.60 -0.24
C ARG A 52 -8.89 1.18 0.89
N PHE A 53 -9.91 0.37 0.58
CA PHE A 53 -10.85 -0.18 1.54
C PHE A 53 -10.87 -1.70 1.35
N PRO A 54 -9.96 -2.43 2.03
CA PRO A 54 -9.82 -3.87 1.85
C PRO A 54 -11.01 -4.62 2.45
N ASP A 55 -11.37 -5.73 1.81
CA ASP A 55 -12.36 -6.68 2.30
C ASP A 55 -11.86 -7.34 3.60
N THR A 56 -12.75 -7.52 4.55
CA THR A 56 -12.53 -8.18 5.84
C THR A 56 -12.98 -9.64 5.76
N GLU A 57 -12.32 -10.55 6.48
CA GLU A 57 -12.53 -12.01 6.35
C GLU A 57 -13.95 -12.49 6.68
N ASP A 58 -14.75 -11.68 7.39
CA ASP A 58 -16.09 -12.03 7.87
C ASP A 58 -17.23 -11.34 7.09
N GLY A 59 -16.92 -10.47 6.11
CA GLY A 59 -17.87 -9.65 5.36
C GLY A 59 -18.65 -8.59 6.17
N GLU A 60 -18.75 -8.75 7.49
CA GLU A 60 -19.20 -7.70 8.43
C GLU A 60 -18.13 -6.61 8.56
N GLY A 61 -18.18 -5.62 7.65
CA GLY A 61 -17.27 -4.47 7.66
C GLY A 61 -16.71 -4.08 6.29
N ASP A 62 -17.08 -4.81 5.24
CA ASP A 62 -16.65 -4.48 3.88
C ASP A 62 -17.31 -3.19 3.40
N MET A 63 -16.52 -2.28 2.85
CA MET A 63 -17.04 -1.01 2.35
C MET A 63 -17.77 -1.20 1.01
N TYR A 64 -17.31 -2.14 0.19
CA TYR A 64 -17.90 -2.49 -1.09
C TYR A 64 -18.42 -3.93 -1.04
N ASP A 65 -19.56 -4.22 -1.65
CA ASP A 65 -20.11 -5.58 -1.68
C ASP A 65 -19.20 -6.52 -2.50
N HIS A 66 -18.31 -7.28 -1.82
CA HIS A 66 -17.47 -8.42 -2.27
C HIS A 66 -17.00 -8.44 -3.74
N GLY A 67 -16.69 -7.27 -4.30
CA GLY A 67 -16.50 -7.12 -5.74
C GLY A 67 -15.22 -7.76 -6.26
N LEU A 68 -14.15 -7.77 -5.47
CA LEU A 68 -12.84 -8.25 -5.92
C LEU A 68 -12.74 -9.77 -5.95
N GLU A 69 -13.13 -10.46 -4.87
CA GLU A 69 -13.08 -11.93 -4.81
C GLU A 69 -14.01 -12.56 -5.86
N LEU A 70 -15.20 -11.99 -6.06
CA LEU A 70 -16.13 -12.40 -7.10
C LEU A 70 -15.50 -12.23 -8.50
N MET A 71 -14.90 -11.06 -8.79
CA MET A 71 -14.31 -10.78 -10.09
C MET A 71 -13.04 -11.57 -10.39
N GLU A 72 -12.30 -12.02 -9.37
CA GLU A 72 -11.12 -12.87 -9.53
C GLU A 72 -11.47 -14.36 -9.73
N SER A 73 -12.55 -14.83 -9.11
CA SER A 73 -12.99 -16.23 -9.19
C SER A 73 -13.96 -16.49 -10.35
N SER A 74 -14.78 -15.51 -10.71
CA SER A 74 -15.76 -15.56 -11.79
C SER A 74 -15.94 -14.15 -12.39
N PRO A 75 -15.04 -13.69 -13.27
CA PRO A 75 -15.19 -12.40 -13.92
C PRO A 75 -16.49 -12.40 -14.74
N ASP A 76 -17.46 -11.62 -14.30
CA ASP A 76 -18.75 -11.53 -14.99
C ASP A 76 -18.53 -11.15 -16.46
N LYS A 77 -19.30 -11.76 -17.36
CA LYS A 77 -19.34 -11.38 -18.79
C LYS A 77 -20.12 -10.08 -19.02
N ASP A 78 -20.53 -9.45 -17.93
CA ASP A 78 -21.34 -8.28 -17.87
C ASP A 78 -20.57 -7.09 -18.43
N ARG A 79 -21.24 -6.32 -19.30
CA ARG A 79 -20.64 -5.13 -19.94
C ARG A 79 -20.79 -3.86 -19.10
N ALA A 80 -21.46 -3.97 -17.97
CA ALA A 80 -21.55 -2.97 -16.92
C ALA A 80 -21.35 -3.68 -15.57
N TYR A 81 -21.09 -2.91 -14.51
CA TYR A 81 -20.71 -3.47 -13.22
C TYR A 81 -21.41 -2.72 -12.10
N ASN A 82 -22.23 -3.43 -11.32
CA ASN A 82 -22.92 -2.89 -10.17
C ASN A 82 -22.05 -3.05 -8.92
N ILE A 83 -21.84 -1.95 -8.22
CA ILE A 83 -21.01 -1.90 -7.03
C ILE A 83 -21.88 -1.40 -5.87
N GLY A 84 -22.09 -2.25 -4.88
CA GLY A 84 -22.76 -1.88 -3.64
C GLY A 84 -21.81 -1.17 -2.68
N LEU A 85 -22.28 -0.13 -2.00
CA LEU A 85 -21.60 0.62 -0.96
C LEU A 85 -22.45 0.63 0.32
N TRP A 86 -21.84 0.48 1.48
CA TRP A 86 -22.58 0.50 2.73
C TRP A 86 -22.92 1.94 3.17
N ALA A 87 -24.16 2.36 2.90
CA ALA A 87 -24.65 3.74 3.11
C ALA A 87 -24.63 4.24 4.56
N ARG A 88 -24.44 3.35 5.54
CA ARG A 88 -24.42 3.68 6.97
C ARG A 88 -23.00 3.70 7.57
N ASP A 89 -21.98 3.44 6.75
CA ASP A 89 -20.60 3.47 7.20
C ASP A 89 -20.09 4.92 7.34
N ASP A 90 -19.26 5.18 8.34
CA ASP A 90 -18.65 6.49 8.57
C ASP A 90 -17.74 6.93 7.40
N ASN A 91 -17.27 6.00 6.58
CA ASN A 91 -16.43 6.26 5.41
C ASN A 91 -17.22 6.35 4.09
N PHE A 92 -18.56 6.32 4.11
CA PHE A 92 -19.38 6.29 2.90
C PHE A 92 -19.00 7.37 1.88
N GLU A 93 -18.86 8.63 2.30
CA GLU A 93 -18.49 9.74 1.41
C GLU A 93 -17.09 9.56 0.79
N LEU A 94 -16.16 8.98 1.56
CA LEU A 94 -14.79 8.74 1.10
C LEU A 94 -14.74 7.61 0.06
N SER A 95 -15.50 6.54 0.29
CA SER A 95 -15.55 5.39 -0.61
C SER A 95 -16.36 5.71 -1.88
N PHE A 96 -17.46 6.43 -1.74
CA PHE A 96 -18.24 6.96 -2.85
C PHE A 96 -17.38 7.79 -3.81
N ASN A 97 -16.67 8.79 -3.29
CA ASN A 97 -15.80 9.64 -4.10
C ASN A 97 -14.63 8.84 -4.71
N HIS A 98 -13.97 7.99 -3.92
CA HIS A 98 -12.85 7.16 -4.42
C HIS A 98 -13.29 6.27 -5.59
N LEU A 99 -14.46 5.63 -5.50
CA LEU A 99 -14.99 4.78 -6.56
C LEU A 99 -15.19 5.53 -7.86
N ILE A 100 -15.85 6.70 -7.81
CA ILE A 100 -16.11 7.52 -8.98
C ILE A 100 -14.80 7.92 -9.66
N VAL A 101 -13.81 8.38 -8.88
CA VAL A 101 -12.50 8.80 -9.42
C VAL A 101 -11.78 7.62 -10.07
N GLN A 102 -11.67 6.48 -9.39
CA GLN A 102 -10.98 5.31 -9.95
C GLN A 102 -11.66 4.80 -11.22
N ALA A 103 -12.99 4.77 -11.25
CA ALA A 103 -13.74 4.36 -12.44
C ALA A 103 -13.52 5.32 -13.61
N ASN A 104 -13.64 6.63 -13.39
CA ASN A 104 -13.43 7.60 -14.46
C ASN A 104 -11.99 7.62 -14.97
N ASP A 105 -10.98 7.46 -14.11
CA ASP A 105 -9.57 7.40 -14.51
C ASP A 105 -9.26 6.12 -15.33
N LEU A 106 -10.05 5.06 -15.17
CA LEU A 106 -10.05 3.87 -16.05
C LEU A 106 -10.88 4.08 -17.33
N GLY A 107 -11.49 5.24 -17.52
CA GLY A 107 -12.31 5.54 -18.70
C GLY A 107 -13.73 4.94 -18.63
N LEU A 108 -14.26 4.73 -17.43
CA LEU A 108 -15.62 4.25 -17.19
C LEU A 108 -16.54 5.40 -16.77
N HIS A 109 -17.78 5.36 -17.24
CA HIS A 109 -18.89 6.14 -16.71
C HIS A 109 -19.38 5.51 -15.41
N VAL A 110 -19.89 6.33 -14.49
CA VAL A 110 -20.54 5.87 -13.26
C VAL A 110 -21.89 6.56 -13.12
N MET A 111 -22.93 5.79 -12.85
CA MET A 111 -24.28 6.29 -12.61
C MET A 111 -24.68 6.05 -11.16
N ASP A 112 -25.08 7.15 -10.54
CA ASP A 112 -25.88 7.16 -9.33
C ASP A 112 -27.35 7.24 -9.73
N GLY A 113 -27.98 6.07 -9.85
CA GLY A 113 -29.39 5.96 -10.23
C GLY A 113 -30.35 6.48 -9.17
N GLN A 114 -29.93 6.58 -7.90
CA GLN A 114 -30.78 7.05 -6.81
C GLN A 114 -30.91 8.57 -6.81
N ASN A 115 -29.82 9.27 -7.08
CA ASN A 115 -29.80 10.74 -7.15
C ASN A 115 -29.90 11.28 -8.58
N GLY A 116 -29.92 10.41 -9.60
CA GLY A 116 -30.01 10.81 -11.00
C GLY A 116 -28.78 11.57 -11.47
N VAL A 117 -27.59 11.14 -11.05
CA VAL A 117 -26.31 11.77 -11.39
C VAL A 117 -25.47 10.80 -12.21
N VAL A 118 -24.82 11.30 -13.26
CA VAL A 118 -23.89 10.52 -14.07
C VAL A 118 -22.54 11.21 -14.10
N TYR A 119 -21.51 10.49 -13.67
CA TYR A 119 -20.11 10.89 -13.70
C TYR A 119 -19.47 10.30 -14.94
N LEU A 120 -19.23 11.14 -15.96
CA LEU A 120 -18.66 10.69 -17.22
C LEU A 120 -17.16 10.42 -17.08
N ALA A 121 -16.63 9.52 -17.92
CA ALA A 121 -15.23 9.10 -17.90
C ALA A 121 -14.25 10.29 -18.00
N HIS A 122 -14.60 11.31 -18.78
CA HIS A 122 -13.80 12.53 -18.93
C HIS A 122 -13.99 13.56 -17.80
N GLY A 123 -14.74 13.24 -16.75
CA GLY A 123 -14.91 14.07 -15.54
C GLY A 123 -16.04 15.10 -15.61
N GLU A 124 -16.85 15.10 -16.66
CA GLU A 124 -18.10 15.86 -16.70
C GLU A 124 -19.19 15.16 -15.87
N VAL A 125 -20.05 15.95 -15.23
CA VAL A 125 -21.12 15.45 -14.36
C VAL A 125 -22.46 15.91 -14.91
N LEU A 126 -23.34 14.95 -15.20
CA LEU A 126 -24.71 15.18 -15.65
C LEU A 126 -25.67 14.97 -14.47
N THR A 127 -26.68 15.82 -14.30
CA THR A 127 -27.62 15.74 -13.18
C THR A 127 -29.08 15.86 -13.64
N LEU A 128 -29.98 15.14 -12.98
CA LEU A 128 -31.43 15.31 -13.09
C LEU A 128 -31.91 16.31 -12.03
N GLY A 129 -32.18 17.55 -12.44
CA GLY A 129 -32.69 18.60 -11.55
C GLY A 129 -31.61 19.56 -11.03
N PRO A 130 -31.91 20.37 -9.99
CA PRO A 130 -31.00 21.41 -9.52
C PRO A 130 -29.69 20.82 -9.02
N ASN A 131 -28.58 21.36 -9.54
CA ASN A 131 -27.22 20.93 -9.28
C ASN A 131 -26.90 20.89 -7.78
N SER A 132 -26.67 19.70 -7.21
CA SER A 132 -26.00 19.59 -5.92
C SER A 132 -24.52 19.92 -6.12
N ALA A 133 -24.01 20.91 -5.41
CA ALA A 133 -22.60 21.31 -5.50
C ALA A 133 -21.64 20.14 -5.18
N ALA A 134 -22.05 19.21 -4.32
CA ALA A 134 -21.27 18.03 -3.93
C ALA A 134 -20.98 17.09 -5.11
N SER A 135 -21.91 16.97 -6.06
CA SER A 135 -21.73 16.10 -7.24
C SER A 135 -20.59 16.56 -8.15
N PHE A 136 -20.20 17.84 -8.10
CA PHE A 136 -19.11 18.37 -8.92
C PHE A 136 -17.75 18.30 -8.24
N THR A 137 -17.70 18.11 -6.91
CA THR A 137 -16.47 18.16 -6.12
C THR A 137 -15.86 16.80 -5.82
N CYS A 138 -16.48 15.68 -6.20
CA CYS A 138 -15.99 14.33 -5.90
C CYS A 138 -14.48 14.13 -6.18
N ARG A 139 -14.01 14.55 -7.38
CA ARG A 139 -12.59 14.50 -7.76
C ARG A 139 -11.70 15.40 -6.89
N LEU A 140 -12.20 16.58 -6.51
CA LEU A 140 -11.49 17.51 -5.63
C LEU A 140 -11.36 16.93 -4.23
N ASP A 141 -12.46 16.44 -3.68
CA ASP A 141 -12.55 15.91 -2.33
C ASP A 141 -11.66 14.67 -2.17
N ASP A 142 -11.72 13.73 -3.13
CA ASP A 142 -10.82 12.59 -3.18
C ASP A 142 -9.33 13.01 -3.26
N ALA A 143 -9.01 13.98 -4.13
CA ALA A 143 -7.64 14.49 -4.25
C ALA A 143 -7.13 15.13 -2.95
N VAL A 144 -7.97 15.89 -2.25
CA VAL A 144 -7.64 16.49 -0.94
C VAL A 144 -7.40 15.42 0.12
N VAL A 145 -8.25 14.38 0.18
CA VAL A 145 -8.10 13.27 1.13
C VAL A 145 -6.84 12.46 0.81
N ARG A 146 -6.53 12.22 -0.47
CA ARG A 146 -5.27 11.60 -0.92
C ARG A 146 -4.05 12.48 -0.73
N LYS A 147 -4.23 13.76 -0.39
CA LYS A 147 -3.17 14.78 -0.32
C LYS A 147 -2.46 14.98 -1.67
N ASP A 148 -3.15 14.71 -2.77
CA ASP A 148 -2.69 14.96 -4.11
C ASP A 148 -2.97 16.43 -4.48
N TRP A 149 -2.08 17.31 -4.02
CA TRP A 149 -2.22 18.75 -4.23
C TRP A 149 -2.05 19.18 -5.69
N ASN A 150 -1.55 18.31 -6.57
CA ASN A 150 -1.55 18.59 -8.01
C ASN A 150 -2.95 18.43 -8.58
N ALA A 151 -3.57 17.26 -8.34
CA ALA A 151 -4.93 16.99 -8.78
C ALA A 151 -5.92 17.99 -8.17
N ALA A 152 -5.81 18.28 -6.87
CA ALA A 152 -6.67 19.27 -6.21
C ALA A 152 -6.52 20.68 -6.81
N TRP A 153 -5.30 21.10 -7.14
CA TRP A 153 -5.07 22.41 -7.78
C TRP A 153 -5.71 22.49 -9.16
N LEU A 154 -5.55 21.46 -9.99
CA LEU A 154 -6.15 21.41 -11.32
C LEU A 154 -7.67 21.42 -11.23
N GLU A 155 -8.23 20.69 -10.27
CA GLU A 155 -9.67 20.57 -10.10
C GLU A 155 -10.32 21.85 -9.55
N CYS A 156 -9.68 22.54 -8.60
CA CYS A 156 -10.09 23.88 -8.18
C CYS A 156 -10.20 24.84 -9.37
N ARG A 157 -9.24 24.77 -10.32
CA ARG A 157 -9.26 25.61 -11.53
C ARG A 157 -10.34 25.20 -12.51
N ARG A 158 -10.58 23.89 -12.69
CA ARG A 158 -11.67 23.36 -13.53
C ARG A 158 -13.04 23.81 -13.02
N LEU A 159 -13.23 23.80 -11.70
CA LEU A 159 -14.47 24.18 -11.02
C LEU A 159 -14.61 25.70 -10.81
N ALA A 160 -13.55 26.48 -11.00
CA ALA A 160 -13.55 27.93 -10.79
C ALA A 160 -14.71 28.66 -11.50
N PRO A 161 -15.05 28.37 -12.78
CA PRO A 161 -16.16 29.05 -13.46
C PRO A 161 -17.52 28.85 -12.77
N GLN A 162 -17.71 27.73 -12.06
CA GLN A 162 -18.95 27.40 -11.36
C GLN A 162 -19.05 28.11 -9.99
N ARG A 163 -17.96 28.71 -9.51
CA ARG A 163 -17.89 29.44 -8.22
C ARG A 163 -18.43 28.65 -7.03
N LEU A 164 -18.20 27.33 -7.03
CA LEU A 164 -18.66 26.45 -5.96
C LEU A 164 -17.96 26.83 -4.64
N PRO A 165 -18.70 27.06 -3.54
CA PRO A 165 -18.11 27.50 -2.27
C PRO A 165 -17.03 26.55 -1.74
N GLU A 166 -17.24 25.25 -1.88
CA GLU A 166 -16.29 24.21 -1.46
C GLU A 166 -14.98 24.30 -2.27
N ALA A 167 -15.08 24.33 -3.60
CA ALA A 167 -13.91 24.42 -4.48
C ALA A 167 -13.10 25.71 -4.26
N LEU A 168 -13.79 26.85 -4.09
CA LEU A 168 -13.16 28.13 -3.77
C LEU A 168 -12.48 28.13 -2.40
N THR A 169 -13.09 27.49 -1.40
CA THR A 169 -12.52 27.38 -0.05
C THR A 169 -11.28 26.51 -0.04
N VAL A 170 -11.29 25.37 -0.74
CA VAL A 170 -10.10 24.52 -0.89
C VAL A 170 -8.99 25.27 -1.65
N TRP A 171 -9.34 25.96 -2.75
CA TRP A 171 -8.37 26.74 -3.51
C TRP A 171 -7.75 27.85 -2.66
N ALA A 172 -8.57 28.57 -1.91
CA ALA A 172 -8.15 29.57 -0.95
C ALA A 172 -7.16 29.01 0.07
N LEU A 173 -7.47 27.88 0.69
CA LEU A 173 -6.57 27.23 1.66
C LEU A 173 -5.21 26.92 1.02
N MET A 174 -5.20 26.42 -0.23
CA MET A 174 -3.96 26.15 -0.95
C MET A 174 -3.14 27.41 -1.20
N VAL A 175 -3.80 28.49 -1.63
CA VAL A 175 -3.16 29.80 -1.87
C VAL A 175 -2.60 30.42 -0.58
N VAL A 176 -3.36 30.39 0.53
CA VAL A 176 -2.88 30.91 1.82
C VAL A 176 -1.67 30.11 2.33
N GLN A 177 -1.67 28.79 2.13
CA GLN A 177 -0.61 27.89 2.60
C GLN A 177 0.62 27.84 1.69
N GLY A 178 0.56 28.48 0.52
CA GLY A 178 1.64 28.42 -0.47
C GLY A 178 1.81 27.04 -1.11
N ARG A 179 0.69 26.33 -1.33
CA ARG A 179 0.70 25.05 -2.05
C ARG A 179 0.59 25.32 -3.54
N LYS A 180 1.59 24.90 -4.32
CA LYS A 180 1.70 25.09 -5.79
C LYS A 180 1.96 26.52 -6.27
N ALA A 181 1.75 27.52 -5.43
CA ALA A 181 2.11 28.91 -5.67
C ALA A 181 2.71 29.53 -4.40
N PRO A 182 3.44 30.66 -4.47
CA PRO A 182 3.86 31.40 -3.29
C PRO A 182 2.68 31.73 -2.36
N PRO A 183 2.87 31.71 -1.03
CA PRO A 183 1.78 31.97 -0.10
C PRO A 183 1.26 33.39 -0.29
N HIS A 184 -0.04 33.51 -0.55
CA HIS A 184 -0.68 34.81 -0.74
C HIS A 184 -1.94 34.93 0.14
N PRO A 185 -1.79 35.23 1.45
CA PRO A 185 -2.90 35.21 2.41
C PRO A 185 -4.08 36.11 2.04
N ALA A 186 -3.84 37.32 1.51
CA ALA A 186 -4.90 38.26 1.13
C ALA A 186 -5.75 37.73 -0.05
N LEU A 187 -5.12 37.23 -1.11
CA LEU A 187 -5.78 36.58 -2.25
C LEU A 187 -6.53 35.32 -1.83
N GLY A 188 -5.92 34.47 -0.99
CA GLY A 188 -6.56 33.27 -0.48
C GLY A 188 -7.80 33.60 0.37
N ALA A 189 -7.72 34.59 1.26
CA ALA A 189 -8.88 35.05 2.02
C ALA A 189 -9.99 35.65 1.14
N ALA A 190 -9.62 36.41 0.11
CA ALA A 190 -10.57 36.94 -0.88
C ALA A 190 -11.27 35.80 -1.66
N LEU A 191 -10.53 34.76 -2.07
CA LEU A 191 -11.09 33.56 -2.70
C LEU A 191 -12.05 32.82 -1.76
N ALA A 192 -11.71 32.68 -0.48
CA ALA A 192 -12.59 32.03 0.51
C ALA A 192 -13.90 32.83 0.70
N GLN A 193 -13.82 34.15 0.74
CA GLN A 193 -14.99 35.02 0.85
C GLN A 193 -15.84 35.05 -0.42
N LEU A 194 -15.25 34.78 -1.58
CA LEU A 194 -15.97 34.74 -2.85
C LEU A 194 -17.06 33.65 -2.87
N GLY A 195 -16.84 32.54 -2.16
CA GLY A 195 -17.82 31.48 -2.00
C GLY A 195 -19.08 31.88 -1.21
N GLY A 196 -19.09 33.05 -0.57
CA GLY A 196 -20.25 33.57 0.16
C GLY A 196 -20.56 32.87 1.49
N THR A 197 -19.79 31.85 1.86
CA THR A 197 -19.93 31.15 3.13
C THR A 197 -19.47 32.04 4.28
N ALA A 198 -20.38 32.29 5.24
CA ALA A 198 -20.06 33.10 6.40
C ALA A 198 -18.97 32.40 7.27
N PRO A 199 -17.98 33.13 7.80
CA PRO A 199 -16.87 32.56 8.57
C PRO A 199 -17.31 31.88 9.88
N GLU A 200 -18.51 32.18 10.38
CA GLU A 200 -19.11 31.50 11.53
C GLU A 200 -19.60 30.08 11.16
N ARG A 201 -19.93 29.86 9.88
CA ARG A 201 -20.44 28.58 9.37
C ARG A 201 -19.32 27.66 8.87
N ASP A 202 -18.21 28.22 8.40
CA ASP A 202 -17.05 27.44 7.96
C ASP A 202 -15.74 27.91 8.61
N LYS A 203 -15.19 27.04 9.46
CA LYS A 203 -13.92 27.28 10.16
C LYS A 203 -12.74 27.48 9.21
N ARG A 204 -12.78 26.93 7.99
CA ARG A 204 -11.74 27.08 6.97
C ARG A 204 -11.72 28.50 6.41
N VAL A 205 -12.89 29.06 6.12
CA VAL A 205 -13.03 30.45 5.68
C VAL A 205 -12.51 31.39 6.76
N ARG A 206 -12.92 31.17 8.03
CA ARG A 206 -12.40 31.93 9.17
C ARG A 206 -10.88 31.82 9.29
N TRP A 207 -10.33 30.62 9.16
CA TRP A 207 -8.89 30.40 9.20
C TRP A 207 -8.16 31.20 8.11
N CYS A 208 -8.66 31.21 6.87
CA CYS A 208 -8.07 32.02 5.79
C CYS A 208 -8.05 33.51 6.13
N LEU A 209 -9.14 34.03 6.71
CA LEU A 209 -9.25 35.43 7.13
C LEU A 209 -8.27 35.78 8.26
N ASP A 210 -8.13 34.90 9.24
CA ASP A 210 -7.22 35.09 10.39
C ASP A 210 -5.75 35.12 9.95
N LYS A 211 -5.42 34.59 8.76
CA LYS A 211 -4.05 34.62 8.20
C LYS A 211 -3.72 35.89 7.44
N VAL A 212 -4.65 36.81 7.24
CA VAL A 212 -4.38 38.07 6.55
C VAL A 212 -3.74 39.07 7.53
N PRO A 213 -2.49 39.53 7.27
CA PRO A 213 -1.88 40.58 8.08
C PRO A 213 -2.71 41.86 8.04
N ALA A 214 -2.74 42.64 9.13
CA ALA A 214 -3.49 43.89 9.19
C ALA A 214 -3.15 44.85 8.03
N ALA A 215 -1.86 44.90 7.65
CA ALA A 215 -1.36 45.72 6.54
C ALA A 215 -1.94 45.33 5.16
N HIS A 216 -2.42 44.09 4.99
CA HIS A 216 -2.91 43.58 3.72
C HIS A 216 -4.45 43.48 3.66
N ARG A 217 -5.17 44.01 4.66
CA ARG A 217 -6.64 43.99 4.68
C ARG A 217 -7.27 44.85 3.59
N SER A 218 -6.67 45.99 3.25
CA SER A 218 -7.13 46.83 2.14
C SER A 218 -6.97 46.10 0.80
N LEU A 219 -5.82 45.44 0.60
CA LEU A 219 -5.55 44.62 -0.58
C LEU A 219 -6.54 43.45 -0.69
N GLN A 220 -6.83 42.76 0.41
CA GLN A 220 -7.83 41.70 0.44
C GLN A 220 -9.20 42.18 -0.09
N THR A 221 -9.68 43.33 0.37
CA THR A 221 -10.97 43.89 -0.09
C THR A 221 -10.93 44.21 -1.59
N GLN A 222 -9.85 44.82 -2.07
CA GLN A 222 -9.66 45.10 -3.50
C GLN A 222 -9.65 43.83 -4.36
N LEU A 223 -8.96 42.79 -3.90
CA LEU A 223 -8.90 41.49 -4.57
C LEU A 223 -10.27 40.80 -4.60
N LEU A 224 -11.04 40.87 -3.51
CA LEU A 224 -12.39 40.32 -3.46
C LEU A 224 -13.31 41.01 -4.47
N ASP A 225 -13.25 42.34 -4.57
CA ASP A 225 -14.04 43.09 -5.54
C ASP A 225 -13.62 42.75 -6.98
N GLY A 226 -12.31 42.59 -7.24
CA GLY A 226 -11.81 42.10 -8.52
C GLY A 226 -12.32 40.70 -8.88
N LEU A 227 -12.27 39.76 -7.92
CA LEU A 227 -12.76 38.39 -8.10
C LEU A 227 -14.28 38.32 -8.31
N ARG A 228 -15.05 39.25 -7.74
CA ARG A 228 -16.50 39.34 -7.99
C ARG A 228 -16.82 39.78 -9.41
N ASN A 229 -16.01 40.68 -9.97
CA ASN A 229 -16.26 41.30 -11.27
C ASN A 229 -15.58 40.59 -12.46
N THR A 230 -14.62 39.70 -12.21
CA THR A 230 -13.94 38.97 -13.29
C THR A 230 -14.82 37.90 -13.92
N THR A 231 -14.71 37.74 -15.24
CA THR A 231 -15.32 36.62 -15.99
C THR A 231 -14.44 35.38 -15.95
N ASP A 232 -13.12 35.55 -15.95
CA ASP A 232 -12.13 34.47 -15.84
C ASP A 232 -11.43 34.54 -14.48
N LEU A 233 -11.86 33.67 -13.58
CA LEU A 233 -11.28 33.57 -12.24
C LEU A 233 -9.87 32.99 -12.26
N VAL A 234 -9.58 32.07 -13.19
CA VAL A 234 -8.29 31.40 -13.26
C VAL A 234 -7.22 32.37 -13.73
N ALA A 235 -7.50 33.11 -14.81
CA ALA A 235 -6.57 34.13 -15.30
C ALA A 235 -6.34 35.24 -14.28
N PHE A 236 -7.38 35.67 -13.55
CA PHE A 236 -7.24 36.69 -12.50
C PHE A 236 -6.31 36.21 -11.38
N VAL A 237 -6.55 35.01 -10.85
CA VAL A 237 -5.74 34.43 -9.76
C VAL A 237 -4.31 34.21 -10.21
N ASP A 238 -4.09 33.69 -11.43
CA ASP A 238 -2.74 33.48 -11.96
C ASP A 238 -1.97 34.79 -12.15
N ALA A 239 -2.63 35.82 -12.69
CA ALA A 239 -2.03 37.13 -12.84
C ALA A 239 -1.62 37.72 -11.48
N GLU A 240 -2.42 37.52 -10.43
CA GLU A 240 -2.09 38.02 -9.10
C GLU A 240 -0.96 37.23 -8.43
N LEU A 241 -0.97 35.90 -8.57
CA LEU A 241 0.12 35.04 -8.09
C LEU A 241 1.45 35.33 -8.80
N GLN A 242 1.41 35.73 -10.08
CA GLN A 242 2.59 36.17 -10.84
C GLN A 242 3.00 37.61 -10.49
N ARG A 243 2.02 38.48 -10.20
CA ARG A 243 2.27 39.88 -9.84
C ARG A 243 2.97 40.04 -8.53
N ALA A 244 2.89 39.09 -7.61
CA ALA A 244 3.64 39.12 -6.35
C ALA A 244 5.13 38.89 -6.63
N PRO A 245 5.98 39.93 -6.80
CA PRO A 245 7.38 39.73 -7.05
C PRO A 245 8.07 39.69 -5.68
N SER A 246 9.07 38.82 -5.58
CA SER A 246 10.19 38.95 -4.65
C SER A 246 10.40 40.38 -4.16
N THR A 247 10.37 40.59 -2.85
CA THR A 247 10.94 41.78 -2.21
C THR A 247 12.38 41.97 -2.70
N GLN A 248 12.63 42.93 -3.60
CA GLN A 248 13.96 43.44 -3.92
C GLN A 248 13.97 44.98 -3.96
N GLY A 249 15.04 45.54 -3.37
CA GLY A 249 15.44 46.95 -3.38
C GLY A 249 15.72 47.40 -1.95
N THR A 250 16.97 47.52 -1.48
CA THR A 250 18.06 48.31 -2.08
C THR A 250 19.38 47.56 -2.19
N GLY A 251 20.14 47.87 -3.24
CA GLY A 251 21.40 47.23 -3.58
C GLY A 251 22.55 47.54 -2.63
N ASP A 252 23.41 46.54 -2.48
CA ASP A 252 24.86 46.68 -2.55
C ASP A 252 25.44 45.37 -3.10
N GLY A 253 26.44 45.49 -3.96
CA GLY A 253 27.19 44.36 -4.51
C GLY A 253 28.02 43.68 -3.43
N GLY A 254 27.40 42.81 -2.65
CA GLY A 254 28.02 41.93 -1.66
C GLY A 254 27.26 40.62 -1.64
N ALA A 255 27.97 39.53 -1.30
CA ALA A 255 27.46 38.16 -1.22
C ALA A 255 25.98 38.06 -0.81
N ALA A 256 25.24 37.17 -1.48
CA ALA A 256 23.86 36.82 -1.14
C ALA A 256 23.66 36.88 0.38
N PRO A 257 22.67 37.65 0.89
CA PRO A 257 22.54 37.81 2.32
C PRO A 257 22.29 36.41 2.89
N ALA A 258 23.23 35.96 3.72
CA ALA A 258 23.01 34.86 4.63
C ALA A 258 21.76 35.22 5.43
N ALA A 259 20.63 34.65 5.02
CA ALA A 259 19.40 34.72 5.79
C ALA A 259 19.70 34.02 7.11
N LEU A 260 19.98 34.84 8.14
CA LEU A 260 20.07 34.41 9.53
C LEU A 260 18.94 33.40 9.77
N PRO A 261 19.23 32.19 10.27
CA PRO A 261 18.21 31.26 10.68
C PRO A 261 17.31 31.95 11.68
N ASP A 262 16.02 31.64 11.59
CA ASP A 262 15.05 31.99 12.62
C ASP A 262 15.68 31.85 14.00
N ALA A 263 15.44 32.81 14.89
CA ALA A 263 15.83 32.72 16.30
C ALA A 263 15.50 31.34 16.90
N ALA A 264 14.45 30.68 16.37
CA ALA A 264 14.07 29.30 16.66
C ALA A 264 15.16 28.24 16.38
N THR A 265 15.97 28.37 15.33
CA THR A 265 17.11 27.46 15.06
C THR A 265 18.20 27.66 16.08
N ALA A 266 18.57 28.92 16.37
CA ALA A 266 19.60 29.24 17.34
C ALA A 266 19.18 28.82 18.77
N GLU A 267 17.93 29.09 19.14
CA GLU A 267 17.32 28.68 20.40
C GLU A 267 17.24 27.15 20.52
N ALA A 268 16.75 26.45 19.49
CA ALA A 268 16.68 24.99 19.49
C ALA A 268 18.09 24.36 19.53
N ALA A 269 19.05 24.92 18.80
CA ALA A 269 20.43 24.46 18.81
C ALA A 269 21.08 24.67 20.17
N ALA A 270 20.88 25.84 20.79
CA ALA A 270 21.38 26.14 22.13
C ALA A 270 20.76 25.22 23.19
N ALA A 271 19.45 24.99 23.13
CA ALA A 271 18.74 24.08 24.05
C ALA A 271 19.23 22.63 23.95
N LEU A 272 19.76 22.22 22.79
CA LEU A 272 20.31 20.90 22.53
C LEU A 272 21.83 20.82 22.74
N GLY A 273 22.48 21.90 23.17
CA GLY A 273 23.93 21.97 23.32
C GLY A 273 24.69 21.78 22.01
N VAL A 274 24.09 22.16 20.87
CA VAL A 274 24.74 22.12 19.56
C VAL A 274 25.76 23.25 19.47
N GLU A 275 26.97 22.94 19.05
CA GLU A 275 28.07 23.91 18.93
C GLU A 275 27.65 25.13 18.07
N PRO A 276 27.82 26.37 18.56
CA PRO A 276 27.49 27.58 17.79
C PRO A 276 28.24 27.65 16.45
N ALA A 277 29.45 27.11 16.38
CA ALA A 277 30.22 27.03 15.14
C ALA A 277 29.56 26.13 14.08
N LEU A 278 28.87 25.05 14.48
CA LEU A 278 28.12 24.22 13.55
C LEU A 278 26.91 24.99 13.00
N VAL A 279 26.21 25.71 13.88
CA VAL A 279 25.08 26.56 13.50
C VAL A 279 25.55 27.60 12.49
N ALA A 280 26.55 28.42 12.85
CA ALA A 280 27.14 29.46 11.99
C ALA A 280 27.54 28.94 10.59
N ARG A 281 28.17 27.76 10.51
CA ARG A 281 28.52 27.15 9.21
C ARG A 281 27.31 26.70 8.41
N ALA A 282 26.25 26.22 9.06
CA ALA A 282 25.01 25.85 8.40
C ALA A 282 24.29 27.09 7.84
N GLU A 283 24.29 28.20 8.59
CA GLU A 283 23.76 29.50 8.14
C GLU A 283 24.58 30.06 6.98
N GLY A 284 25.91 29.91 7.06
CA GLY A 284 26.86 30.27 6.00
C GLY A 284 26.78 29.41 4.75
N GLY A 285 25.81 28.50 4.65
CA GLY A 285 25.50 27.76 3.42
C GLY A 285 26.17 26.40 3.27
N SER A 286 27.01 25.95 4.20
CA SER A 286 27.70 24.65 4.05
C SER A 286 26.71 23.49 4.05
N PRO A 287 26.59 22.71 2.95
CA PRO A 287 25.60 21.63 2.89
C PRO A 287 25.89 20.53 3.90
N GLN A 288 27.17 20.25 4.19
CA GLN A 288 27.55 19.28 5.23
C GLN A 288 27.14 19.77 6.62
N ALA A 289 27.31 21.05 6.92
CA ALA A 289 26.91 21.62 8.20
C ALA A 289 25.38 21.64 8.36
N GLN A 290 24.64 21.97 7.30
CA GLN A 290 23.18 21.93 7.26
C GLN A 290 22.65 20.51 7.51
N CYS A 291 23.20 19.50 6.83
CA CYS A 291 22.83 18.11 7.06
C CYS A 291 23.16 17.64 8.48
N LYS A 292 24.33 18.01 9.01
CA LYS A 292 24.73 17.68 10.39
C LYS A 292 23.83 18.32 11.42
N LEU A 293 23.44 19.58 11.22
CA LEU A 293 22.50 20.30 12.08
C LEU A 293 21.11 19.64 12.06
N ALA A 294 20.63 19.26 10.88
CA ALA A 294 19.38 18.52 10.74
C ALA A 294 19.40 17.19 11.52
N LEU A 295 20.49 16.41 11.41
CA LEU A 295 20.67 15.17 12.16
C LEU A 295 20.62 15.38 13.67
N LYS A 296 21.21 16.47 14.18
CA LYS A 296 21.12 16.83 15.62
C LYS A 296 19.67 17.06 16.04
N PHE A 297 18.87 17.76 15.22
CA PHE A 297 17.45 17.95 15.48
C PHE A 297 16.65 16.63 15.40
N MET A 298 17.00 15.71 14.50
CA MET A 298 16.36 14.39 14.42
C MET A 298 16.65 13.50 15.64
N GLN A 299 17.83 13.64 16.24
CA GLN A 299 18.32 12.78 17.32
C GLN A 299 18.02 13.31 18.74
N ALA A 300 17.62 14.58 18.87
CA ALA A 300 17.34 15.27 20.13
C ALA A 300 16.43 14.50 21.11
N PRO A 301 16.75 14.42 22.42
CA PRO A 301 15.87 13.82 23.43
C PRO A 301 14.53 14.57 23.50
N GLY A 302 13.41 13.83 23.59
CA GLY A 302 12.07 14.42 23.37
C GLY A 302 11.65 14.51 21.89
N LYS A 303 12.48 13.97 20.97
CA LYS A 303 12.11 13.25 19.75
C LYS A 303 10.61 13.34 19.40
N GLY A 304 10.11 14.49 18.91
CA GLY A 304 8.65 14.63 18.75
C GLY A 304 8.07 16.03 18.70
N THR A 305 8.76 17.09 19.14
CA THR A 305 8.17 18.42 19.04
C THR A 305 8.02 18.81 17.57
N PRO A 306 6.82 19.26 17.13
CA PRO A 306 6.59 19.65 15.74
C PRO A 306 7.58 20.71 15.23
N ALA A 307 8.14 21.53 16.14
CA ALA A 307 9.15 22.53 15.81
C ALA A 307 10.50 21.92 15.38
N LEU A 308 11.04 20.95 16.14
CA LEU A 308 12.32 20.31 15.80
C LEU A 308 12.22 19.48 14.51
N VAL A 309 11.07 18.84 14.27
CA VAL A 309 10.82 18.09 13.04
C VAL A 309 10.85 19.02 11.83
N LYS A 310 10.18 20.17 11.90
CA LYS A 310 10.18 21.17 10.83
C LYS A 310 11.58 21.72 10.57
N LEU A 311 12.34 22.02 11.63
CA LEU A 311 13.73 22.49 11.50
C LEU A 311 14.62 21.43 10.85
N ALA A 312 14.52 20.16 11.26
CA ALA A 312 15.27 19.08 10.65
C ALA A 312 14.99 18.95 9.14
N VAL A 313 13.71 18.95 8.74
CA VAL A 313 13.33 18.88 7.32
C VAL A 313 13.82 20.11 6.56
N LEU A 314 13.65 21.31 7.10
CA LEU A 314 14.12 22.56 6.47
C LEU A 314 15.63 22.50 6.17
N TRP A 315 16.43 22.06 7.14
CA TRP A 315 17.88 21.96 6.98
C TRP A 315 18.31 20.83 6.04
N LEU A 316 17.57 19.71 6.02
CA LEU A 316 17.76 18.68 5.00
C LEU A 316 17.41 19.19 3.60
N GLU A 317 16.32 19.93 3.43
CA GLU A 317 15.92 20.50 2.14
C GLU A 317 16.97 21.46 1.60
N ARG A 318 17.51 22.34 2.45
CA ARG A 318 18.60 23.25 2.08
C ARG A 318 19.88 22.52 1.65
N SER A 319 20.22 21.46 2.36
CA SER A 319 21.41 20.65 2.03
C SER A 319 21.21 19.82 0.76
N ALA A 320 20.03 19.19 0.60
CA ALA A 320 19.67 18.39 -0.56
C ALA A 320 19.55 19.24 -1.85
N ALA A 321 19.09 20.50 -1.74
CA ALA A 321 19.04 21.45 -2.85
C ALA A 321 20.43 21.80 -3.41
N GLN A 322 21.47 21.63 -2.61
CA GLN A 322 22.87 21.78 -3.02
C GLN A 322 23.49 20.45 -3.52
N ASN A 323 22.65 19.46 -3.83
CA ASN A 323 23.03 18.12 -4.27
C ASN A 323 23.87 17.31 -3.26
N PHE A 324 23.77 17.60 -1.96
CA PHE A 324 24.47 16.80 -0.96
C PHE A 324 23.79 15.44 -0.76
N SER A 325 24.48 14.38 -1.18
CA SER A 325 23.94 13.03 -1.33
C SER A 325 23.32 12.47 -0.04
N LEU A 326 23.98 12.65 1.11
CA LEU A 326 23.47 12.18 2.39
C LEU A 326 22.18 12.91 2.81
N ALA A 327 22.07 14.20 2.50
CA ALA A 327 20.84 14.94 2.78
C ALA A 327 19.70 14.51 1.85
N GLN A 328 20.00 14.19 0.59
CA GLN A 328 19.03 13.60 -0.34
C GLN A 328 18.57 12.22 0.17
N ALA A 329 19.48 11.38 0.64
CA ALA A 329 19.14 10.07 1.21
C ALA A 329 18.23 10.18 2.44
N LEU A 330 18.61 11.04 3.40
CA LEU A 330 17.86 11.24 4.64
C LEU A 330 16.48 11.88 4.40
N LEU A 331 16.43 12.91 3.53
CA LEU A 331 15.16 13.54 3.17
C LEU A 331 14.26 12.58 2.39
N GLY A 332 14.85 11.78 1.49
CA GLY A 332 14.15 10.75 0.74
C GLY A 332 13.48 9.73 1.67
N ASP A 333 14.23 9.17 2.63
CA ASP A 333 13.69 8.21 3.60
C ASP A 333 12.59 8.83 4.49
N VAL A 334 12.78 10.08 4.94
CA VAL A 334 11.78 10.84 5.71
C VAL A 334 10.48 11.02 4.94
N LEU A 335 10.56 11.35 3.64
CA LEU A 335 9.38 11.54 2.78
C LEU A 335 8.72 10.22 2.39
N LEU A 336 9.46 9.12 2.24
CA LEU A 336 8.89 7.82 1.88
C LEU A 336 8.16 7.14 3.04
N ARG A 337 8.74 7.19 4.25
CA ARG A 337 8.16 6.54 5.44
C ARG A 337 7.18 7.44 6.17
N GLY A 338 7.30 8.75 5.97
CA GLY A 338 6.70 9.76 6.84
C GLY A 338 7.43 9.80 8.18
N TRP A 339 7.69 11.00 8.69
CA TRP A 339 8.35 11.18 9.99
C TRP A 339 7.64 12.26 10.79
N ARG A 340 6.96 11.87 11.88
CA ARG A 340 6.41 12.78 12.92
C ARG A 340 5.69 14.02 12.36
N ASN A 341 4.57 13.80 11.68
CA ASN A 341 3.75 14.83 10.99
C ASN A 341 4.33 15.38 9.69
N VAL A 342 5.49 14.90 9.23
CA VAL A 342 5.90 15.07 7.82
C VAL A 342 5.04 14.13 6.97
N PRO A 343 4.24 14.65 6.03
CA PRO A 343 3.41 13.83 5.17
C PRO A 343 4.30 12.97 4.25
N VAL A 344 3.80 11.78 3.93
CA VAL A 344 4.44 10.90 2.95
C VAL A 344 4.34 11.55 1.56
N ASP A 345 5.48 11.64 0.87
CA ASP A 345 5.58 12.06 -0.53
C ASP A 345 6.45 11.03 -1.26
N MET A 346 5.78 10.05 -1.87
CA MET A 346 6.43 8.90 -2.48
C MET A 346 7.25 9.28 -3.71
N ALA A 347 6.73 10.18 -4.54
CA ALA A 347 7.36 10.59 -5.78
C ALA A 347 8.64 11.37 -5.49
N ARG A 348 8.57 12.38 -4.61
CA ARG A 348 9.73 13.19 -4.24
C ARG A 348 10.74 12.37 -3.43
N GLY A 349 10.26 11.54 -2.50
CA GLY A 349 11.13 10.68 -1.70
C GLY A 349 11.93 9.70 -2.56
N LEU A 350 11.28 9.04 -3.53
CA LEU A 350 11.95 8.12 -4.44
C LEU A 350 12.94 8.84 -5.35
N ALA A 351 12.59 10.00 -5.90
CA ALA A 351 13.50 10.79 -6.74
C ALA A 351 14.77 11.20 -5.98
N LEU A 352 14.65 11.58 -4.71
CA LEU A 352 15.78 11.93 -3.85
C LEU A 352 16.66 10.71 -3.53
N LEU A 353 16.06 9.55 -3.25
CA LEU A 353 16.82 8.31 -3.03
C LEU A 353 17.55 7.85 -4.29
N GLU A 354 16.91 7.94 -5.46
CA GLU A 354 17.55 7.63 -6.75
C GLU A 354 18.72 8.59 -7.04
N ALA A 355 18.57 9.89 -6.74
CA ALA A 355 19.64 10.88 -6.88
C ALA A 355 20.83 10.61 -5.92
N ALA A 356 20.56 10.20 -4.67
CA ALA A 356 21.59 9.80 -3.72
C ALA A 356 22.29 8.51 -4.17
N ALA A 357 21.52 7.50 -4.59
CA ALA A 357 22.04 6.25 -5.10
C ALA A 357 22.87 6.42 -6.39
N ALA A 358 22.52 7.38 -7.26
CA ALA A 358 23.31 7.71 -8.45
C ALA A 358 24.71 8.27 -8.11
N GLN A 359 24.86 8.87 -6.92
CA GLN A 359 26.14 9.38 -6.40
C GLN A 359 26.89 8.36 -5.54
N ASP A 360 26.47 7.08 -5.56
CA ASP A 360 27.03 6.03 -4.70
C ASP A 360 26.93 6.36 -3.19
N ASP A 361 25.90 7.09 -2.79
CA ASP A 361 25.63 7.32 -1.38
C ASP A 361 25.18 6.04 -0.69
N VAL A 362 25.91 5.63 0.35
CA VAL A 362 25.67 4.37 1.06
C VAL A 362 24.28 4.31 1.69
N ASP A 363 23.81 5.41 2.28
CA ASP A 363 22.48 5.47 2.89
C ASP A 363 21.39 5.50 1.80
N GLY A 364 21.60 6.27 0.73
CA GLY A 364 20.73 6.29 -0.45
C GLY A 364 20.53 4.91 -1.09
N LEU A 365 21.64 4.19 -1.33
CA LEU A 365 21.61 2.82 -1.87
C LEU A 365 20.84 1.86 -0.96
N ASN A 366 21.09 1.90 0.36
CA ASN A 366 20.43 1.03 1.33
C ASN A 366 18.94 1.35 1.51
N PHE A 367 18.59 2.63 1.62
CA PHE A 367 17.20 3.05 1.76
C PHE A 367 16.39 2.74 0.51
N LEU A 368 16.97 2.94 -0.69
CA LEU A 368 16.31 2.59 -1.94
C LEU A 368 16.11 1.08 -2.05
N ALA A 369 17.15 0.28 -1.77
CA ALA A 369 17.04 -1.18 -1.78
C ALA A 369 15.96 -1.68 -0.81
N GLN A 370 15.92 -1.13 0.40
CA GLN A 370 14.90 -1.46 1.40
C GLN A 370 13.49 -1.09 0.91
N TYR A 371 13.32 0.11 0.37
CA TYR A 371 12.03 0.60 -0.10
C TYR A 371 11.50 -0.25 -1.26
N LEU A 372 12.34 -0.52 -2.27
CA LEU A 372 11.98 -1.37 -3.41
C LEU A 372 11.62 -2.78 -2.96
N TYR A 373 12.35 -3.32 -1.98
CA TYR A 373 12.04 -4.61 -1.39
C TYR A 373 10.68 -4.61 -0.70
N ASP A 374 10.44 -3.68 0.22
CA ASP A 374 9.19 -3.61 1.02
C ASP A 374 7.96 -3.37 0.14
N LYS A 375 8.11 -2.70 -1.01
CA LYS A 375 7.03 -2.51 -2.00
C LYS A 375 6.84 -3.69 -2.95
N SER A 376 7.68 -4.71 -2.85
CA SER A 376 7.65 -5.87 -3.74
C SER A 376 7.46 -7.19 -3.01
N VAL A 377 7.24 -7.12 -1.70
CA VAL A 377 6.96 -8.27 -0.85
C VAL A 377 5.81 -8.00 0.09
N ARG A 378 5.05 -9.05 0.41
CA ARG A 378 4.01 -9.04 1.44
C ARG A 378 4.47 -9.91 2.61
N ARG A 379 4.48 -9.33 3.81
CA ARG A 379 4.73 -10.06 5.05
C ARG A 379 3.39 -10.36 5.71
N ARG A 380 3.09 -11.63 5.93
CA ARG A 380 1.93 -12.08 6.72
C ARG A 380 2.42 -12.53 8.10
N PRO A 381 1.76 -12.14 9.21
CA PRO A 381 2.16 -12.58 10.55
C PRO A 381 2.23 -14.11 10.62
N GLY A 382 3.38 -14.66 11.02
CA GLY A 382 3.59 -16.11 11.17
C GLY A 382 3.76 -16.89 9.85
N GLN A 383 3.91 -16.23 8.71
CA GLN A 383 4.17 -16.87 7.40
C GLN A 383 5.44 -16.33 6.74
N ASP A 384 5.95 -17.09 5.78
CA ASP A 384 7.09 -16.68 4.95
C ASP A 384 6.77 -15.42 4.14
N THR A 385 7.81 -14.66 3.83
CA THR A 385 7.67 -13.45 3.01
C THR A 385 7.25 -13.84 1.59
N GLU A 386 6.09 -13.37 1.15
CA GLU A 386 5.56 -13.60 -0.20
C GLU A 386 6.07 -12.53 -1.16
N ARG A 387 6.53 -12.93 -2.35
CA ARG A 387 6.95 -12.00 -3.41
C ARG A 387 5.78 -11.66 -4.30
N LEU A 388 5.57 -10.37 -4.51
CA LEU A 388 4.54 -9.90 -5.42
C LEU A 388 4.91 -10.24 -6.87
N LYS A 389 3.91 -10.70 -7.64
CA LYS A 389 4.10 -11.21 -9.00
C LYS A 389 3.88 -10.16 -10.08
N ASP A 390 3.45 -8.95 -9.74
CA ASP A 390 3.25 -7.91 -10.75
C ASP A 390 4.57 -7.47 -11.39
N PRO A 391 4.55 -6.99 -12.65
CA PRO A 391 5.77 -6.63 -13.38
C PRO A 391 6.63 -5.55 -12.69
N THR A 392 6.00 -4.65 -11.92
CA THR A 392 6.70 -3.57 -11.23
C THR A 392 7.49 -4.11 -10.04
N SER A 393 6.85 -4.94 -9.21
CA SER A 393 7.51 -5.61 -8.09
C SER A 393 8.62 -6.55 -8.55
N GLN A 394 8.44 -7.28 -9.65
CA GLN A 394 9.52 -8.10 -10.22
C GLN A 394 10.73 -7.26 -10.65
N ARG A 395 10.50 -6.13 -11.34
CA ARG A 395 11.55 -5.19 -11.74
C ARG A 395 12.27 -4.61 -10.52
N ASN A 396 11.52 -4.25 -9.49
CA ASN A 396 12.07 -3.73 -8.24
C ASN A 396 12.95 -4.77 -7.54
N LEU A 397 12.47 -6.01 -7.40
CA LEU A 397 13.25 -7.10 -6.78
C LEU A 397 14.57 -7.32 -7.53
N ALA A 398 14.58 -7.29 -8.87
CA ALA A 398 15.80 -7.43 -9.66
C ALA A 398 16.85 -6.32 -9.39
N ARG A 399 16.42 -5.12 -9.00
CA ARG A 399 17.31 -4.01 -8.66
C ARG A 399 17.89 -4.13 -7.25
N VAL A 400 17.22 -4.81 -6.32
CA VAL A 400 17.61 -4.86 -4.90
C VAL A 400 19.03 -5.42 -4.70
N PRO A 401 19.42 -6.60 -5.25
CA PRO A 401 20.79 -7.10 -5.12
C PRO A 401 21.83 -6.16 -5.73
N GLN A 402 21.52 -5.49 -6.84
CA GLN A 402 22.44 -4.58 -7.52
C GLN A 402 22.79 -3.36 -6.65
N LEU A 403 21.77 -2.79 -6.00
CA LEU A 403 21.95 -1.67 -5.06
C LEU A 403 22.75 -2.11 -3.82
N LEU A 404 22.46 -3.31 -3.29
CA LEU A 404 23.17 -3.85 -2.13
C LEU A 404 24.61 -4.24 -2.44
N MET A 405 24.90 -4.76 -3.63
CA MET A 405 26.28 -5.02 -4.09
C MET A 405 27.09 -3.73 -4.18
N ARG A 406 26.53 -2.65 -4.71
CA ARG A 406 27.16 -1.32 -4.71
C ARG A 406 27.40 -0.81 -3.30
N ALA A 407 26.40 -0.91 -2.42
CA ALA A 407 26.55 -0.50 -1.02
C ALA A 407 27.62 -1.32 -0.29
N ALA A 408 27.67 -2.64 -0.50
CA ALA A 408 28.66 -3.53 0.09
C ALA A 408 30.08 -3.25 -0.43
N ALA A 409 30.23 -2.89 -1.71
CA ALA A 409 31.49 -2.47 -2.32
C ALA A 409 32.07 -1.19 -1.71
N LEU A 410 31.18 -0.34 -1.17
CA LEU A 410 31.50 0.86 -0.40
C LEU A 410 31.62 0.57 1.12
N GLU A 411 31.84 -0.69 1.47
CA GLU A 411 32.05 -1.17 2.85
C GLU A 411 30.85 -0.96 3.79
N SER A 412 29.64 -0.82 3.24
CA SER A 412 28.43 -0.68 4.04
C SER A 412 28.17 -1.94 4.88
N PRO A 413 28.14 -1.85 6.24
CA PRO A 413 27.81 -3.00 7.09
C PRO A 413 26.40 -3.52 6.83
N ARG A 414 25.45 -2.59 6.63
CA ARG A 414 24.06 -2.91 6.30
C ARG A 414 23.94 -3.53 4.91
N GLY A 415 24.66 -2.98 3.92
CA GLY A 415 24.68 -3.50 2.56
C GLY A 415 25.22 -4.94 2.51
N LEU A 416 26.32 -5.22 3.20
CA LEU A 416 26.91 -6.56 3.30
C LEU A 416 25.94 -7.57 3.91
N PHE A 417 25.33 -7.25 5.06
CA PHE A 417 24.40 -8.16 5.72
C PHE A 417 23.20 -8.47 4.84
N TRP A 418 22.52 -7.44 4.32
CA TRP A 418 21.31 -7.67 3.52
C TRP A 418 21.61 -8.28 2.17
N LEU A 419 22.77 -8.01 1.56
CA LEU A 419 23.19 -8.71 0.35
C LEU A 419 23.31 -10.21 0.59
N ALA A 420 23.95 -10.64 1.67
CA ALA A 420 24.07 -12.05 2.01
C ALA A 420 22.69 -12.71 2.13
N VAL A 421 21.73 -12.02 2.77
CA VAL A 421 20.33 -12.46 2.83
C VAL A 421 19.71 -12.60 1.45
N ARG A 422 19.89 -11.61 0.55
CA ARG A 422 19.31 -11.65 -0.81
C ARG A 422 19.89 -12.77 -1.69
N LEU A 423 21.18 -13.06 -1.55
CA LEU A 423 21.85 -14.15 -2.27
C LEU A 423 21.33 -15.53 -1.84
N TRP A 424 20.90 -15.66 -0.58
CA TRP A 424 20.32 -16.90 -0.05
C TRP A 424 18.83 -17.05 -0.35
N ASP A 425 18.06 -15.99 -0.12
CA ASP A 425 16.60 -16.06 -0.25
C ASP A 425 16.10 -15.97 -1.69
N GLN A 426 16.94 -15.70 -2.68
CA GLN A 426 16.60 -15.63 -4.11
C GLN A 426 15.80 -14.40 -4.54
N VAL A 427 15.91 -13.29 -3.80
CA VAL A 427 15.24 -12.04 -4.19
C VAL A 427 16.04 -11.32 -5.26
N GLY A 428 15.51 -11.29 -6.48
CA GLY A 428 16.11 -10.58 -7.62
C GLY A 428 17.36 -11.24 -8.19
N THR A 429 17.77 -12.38 -7.65
CA THR A 429 18.96 -13.14 -8.04
C THR A 429 18.71 -14.64 -7.80
N PRO A 430 19.31 -15.55 -8.60
CA PRO A 430 19.33 -16.98 -8.28
C PRO A 430 19.94 -17.26 -6.91
N ARG A 431 19.60 -18.41 -6.31
CA ARG A 431 20.20 -18.86 -5.06
C ARG A 431 21.69 -19.14 -5.24
N ASP A 432 22.53 -18.53 -4.42
CA ASP A 432 23.96 -18.83 -4.34
C ASP A 432 24.37 -18.97 -2.87
N ASP A 433 24.26 -20.20 -2.35
CA ASP A 433 24.54 -20.49 -0.94
C ASP A 433 26.00 -20.20 -0.57
N VAL A 434 26.95 -20.44 -1.48
CA VAL A 434 28.38 -20.20 -1.23
C VAL A 434 28.64 -18.69 -1.15
N ALA A 435 28.12 -17.91 -2.10
CA ALA A 435 28.26 -16.47 -2.08
C ALA A 435 27.55 -15.85 -0.86
N ALA A 436 26.34 -16.29 -0.54
CA ALA A 436 25.62 -15.84 0.64
C ALA A 436 26.42 -16.07 1.93
N LYS A 437 26.95 -17.28 2.12
CA LYS A 437 27.78 -17.62 3.29
C LYS A 437 29.10 -16.84 3.32
N ALA A 438 29.76 -16.66 2.18
CA ALA A 438 31.01 -15.91 2.08
C ALA A 438 30.81 -14.43 2.43
N VAL A 439 29.78 -13.79 1.87
CA VAL A 439 29.41 -12.40 2.20
C VAL A 439 28.97 -12.30 3.66
N MET A 440 28.25 -13.29 4.19
CA MET A 440 27.86 -13.33 5.60
C MET A 440 29.07 -13.45 6.55
N GLN A 441 30.13 -14.19 6.19
CA GLN A 441 31.37 -14.21 6.98
C GLN A 441 32.04 -12.83 7.05
N LEU A 442 32.03 -12.08 5.94
CA LEU A 442 32.51 -10.70 5.92
C LEU A 442 31.61 -9.78 6.75
N ALA A 443 30.29 -9.99 6.71
CA ALA A 443 29.33 -9.24 7.52
C ALA A 443 29.50 -9.53 9.03
N ARG A 444 29.83 -10.75 9.46
CA ARG A 444 30.05 -11.06 10.88
C ARG A 444 31.17 -10.23 11.52
N THR A 445 32.21 -9.92 10.75
CA THR A 445 33.34 -9.11 11.23
C THR A 445 33.08 -7.61 11.11
N ARG A 446 32.42 -7.17 10.02
CA ARG A 446 32.24 -5.75 9.69
C ARG A 446 30.88 -5.16 10.06
N ALA A 447 29.90 -6.01 10.37
CA ALA A 447 28.50 -5.69 10.64
C ALA A 447 27.96 -6.44 11.88
N ALA A 448 28.81 -6.68 12.87
CA ALA A 448 28.53 -7.51 14.05
C ALA A 448 27.19 -7.18 14.74
N LYS A 449 26.80 -5.90 14.79
CA LYS A 449 25.51 -5.46 15.35
C LYS A 449 24.31 -6.15 14.67
N TYR A 450 24.27 -6.15 13.33
CA TYR A 450 23.17 -6.74 12.56
C TYR A 450 23.12 -8.26 12.71
N CYS A 451 24.30 -8.88 12.79
CA CYS A 451 24.44 -10.31 13.02
C CYS A 451 23.88 -10.72 14.40
N VAL A 452 24.21 -9.96 15.45
CA VAL A 452 23.73 -10.24 16.82
C VAL A 452 22.20 -10.09 16.93
N GLU A 453 21.61 -9.13 16.23
CA GLU A 453 20.16 -8.90 16.21
C GLU A 453 19.36 -9.98 15.43
N GLN A 454 20.03 -10.89 14.70
CA GLN A 454 19.42 -11.86 13.78
C GLN A 454 20.04 -13.27 13.88
N PRO A 455 19.99 -13.94 15.06
CA PRO A 455 20.70 -15.19 15.30
C PRO A 455 20.20 -16.37 14.44
N GLU A 456 18.91 -16.41 14.12
CA GLU A 456 18.31 -17.45 13.28
C GLU A 456 18.82 -17.38 11.83
N THR A 457 18.91 -16.17 11.28
CA THR A 457 19.46 -15.92 9.94
C THR A 457 20.93 -16.38 9.86
N LEU A 458 21.71 -16.17 10.92
CA LEU A 458 23.09 -16.64 10.99
C LEU A 458 23.21 -18.16 11.03
N ALA A 459 22.29 -18.84 11.71
CA ALA A 459 22.26 -20.30 11.80
C ALA A 459 21.97 -20.93 10.44
N LEU A 460 21.02 -20.36 9.68
CA LEU A 460 20.69 -20.80 8.32
C LEU A 460 21.86 -20.64 7.34
N MET A 461 22.75 -19.67 7.59
CA MET A 461 23.95 -19.40 6.79
C MET A 461 25.24 -19.96 7.41
N ALA A 462 25.15 -21.02 8.21
CA ALA A 462 26.33 -21.71 8.70
C ALA A 462 27.06 -22.45 7.56
N THR A 463 28.40 -22.39 7.58
CA THR A 463 29.25 -23.16 6.68
C THR A 463 29.16 -24.64 7.02
N THR A 464 29.02 -25.47 5.99
CA THR A 464 29.03 -26.93 6.12
C THR A 464 30.43 -27.46 5.78
N PRO A 465 30.81 -28.66 6.23
CA PRO A 465 32.10 -29.25 5.83
C PRO A 465 32.28 -29.36 4.30
N ALA A 466 31.19 -29.54 3.55
CA ALA A 466 31.20 -29.68 2.10
C ALA A 466 31.50 -28.36 1.36
N ASP A 467 30.98 -27.22 1.85
CA ASP A 467 31.15 -25.91 1.21
C ASP A 467 32.28 -25.04 1.82
N SER A 468 32.80 -25.42 2.99
CA SER A 468 33.73 -24.63 3.80
C SER A 468 34.94 -24.11 3.00
N LYS A 469 35.57 -24.96 2.17
CA LYS A 469 36.74 -24.57 1.38
C LYS A 469 36.41 -23.49 0.35
N GLU A 470 35.29 -23.62 -0.33
CA GLU A 470 34.86 -22.68 -1.37
C GLU A 470 34.39 -21.36 -0.74
N VAL A 471 33.61 -21.44 0.34
CA VAL A 471 33.17 -20.26 1.10
C VAL A 471 34.36 -19.47 1.63
N MET A 472 35.34 -20.14 2.23
CA MET A 472 36.55 -19.47 2.74
C MET A 472 37.37 -18.82 1.63
N ALA A 473 37.54 -19.50 0.49
CA ALA A 473 38.28 -18.95 -0.64
C ALA A 473 37.60 -17.69 -1.20
N LEU A 474 36.28 -17.74 -1.41
CA LEU A 474 35.49 -16.62 -1.90
C LEU A 474 35.45 -15.46 -0.88
N ALA A 475 35.30 -15.76 0.41
CA ALA A 475 35.34 -14.75 1.46
C ALA A 475 36.71 -14.06 1.52
N GLN A 476 37.81 -14.80 1.35
CA GLN A 476 39.15 -14.22 1.28
C GLN A 476 39.33 -13.35 0.03
N GLU A 477 38.84 -13.77 -1.13
CA GLU A 477 38.88 -12.99 -2.37
C GLU A 477 38.13 -11.67 -2.21
N LEU A 478 36.86 -11.73 -1.83
CA LEU A 478 36.01 -10.56 -1.59
C LEU A 478 36.56 -9.67 -0.46
N GLY A 479 37.18 -10.27 0.56
CA GLY A 479 37.75 -9.57 1.69
C GLY A 479 39.03 -8.78 1.39
N ARG A 480 39.75 -9.10 0.30
CA ARG A 480 40.96 -8.36 -0.13
C ARG A 480 40.61 -7.01 -0.76
N ASP A 481 39.56 -6.98 -1.59
CA ASP A 481 39.07 -5.77 -2.24
C ASP A 481 37.56 -5.85 -2.44
N LEU A 482 36.82 -5.25 -1.51
CA LEU A 482 35.36 -5.22 -1.56
C LEU A 482 34.83 -4.49 -2.80
N LYS A 483 35.62 -3.61 -3.44
CA LYS A 483 35.17 -2.91 -4.65
C LYS A 483 34.91 -3.86 -5.82
N GLN A 484 35.57 -5.02 -5.82
CA GLN A 484 35.39 -6.05 -6.85
C GLN A 484 34.17 -6.94 -6.59
N LEU A 485 33.52 -6.83 -5.43
CA LEU A 485 32.39 -7.67 -5.05
C LEU A 485 31.29 -7.73 -6.11
N PRO A 486 30.81 -6.62 -6.72
CA PRO A 486 29.79 -6.71 -7.77
C PRO A 486 30.26 -7.52 -8.98
N ALA A 487 31.53 -7.35 -9.39
CA ALA A 487 32.08 -8.06 -10.54
C ALA A 487 32.23 -9.56 -10.26
N VAL A 488 32.76 -9.93 -9.09
CA VAL A 488 32.97 -11.32 -8.66
C VAL A 488 31.64 -12.07 -8.57
N ILE A 489 30.64 -11.48 -7.90
CA ILE A 489 29.31 -12.09 -7.73
C ILE A 489 28.60 -12.23 -9.09
N ASN A 490 28.62 -11.19 -9.93
CA ASN A 490 28.00 -11.26 -11.26
C ASN A 490 28.67 -12.30 -12.17
N ALA A 491 30.01 -12.39 -12.15
CA ALA A 491 30.75 -13.40 -12.91
C ALA A 491 30.41 -14.82 -12.45
N ARG A 492 30.28 -15.03 -11.13
CA ARG A 492 29.87 -16.30 -10.55
C ARG A 492 28.46 -16.69 -10.96
N HIS A 493 27.48 -15.79 -10.87
CA HIS A 493 26.12 -16.07 -11.33
C HIS A 493 26.08 -16.37 -12.84
N ALA A 494 26.87 -15.67 -13.65
CA ALA A 494 26.98 -15.95 -15.09
C ALA A 494 27.63 -17.32 -15.38
N ALA A 495 28.52 -17.81 -14.52
CA ALA A 495 29.11 -19.14 -14.62
C ALA A 495 28.10 -20.23 -14.21
N LEU A 496 27.37 -20.01 -13.10
CA LEU A 496 26.30 -20.91 -12.65
C LEU A 496 25.20 -21.04 -13.72
N ALA A 497 24.77 -19.93 -14.33
CA ALA A 497 23.79 -19.95 -15.42
C ALA A 497 24.25 -20.73 -16.65
N ARG A 498 25.57 -20.75 -16.94
CA ARG A 498 26.16 -21.54 -18.04
C ARG A 498 26.31 -23.02 -17.72
N ALA A 499 26.34 -23.40 -16.44
CA ALA A 499 26.48 -24.78 -16.00
C ALA A 499 25.15 -25.56 -15.95
N VAL A 500 24.00 -24.89 -16.08
CA VAL A 500 22.68 -25.52 -16.15
C VAL A 500 22.37 -25.92 -17.60
N PRO A 501 22.18 -27.21 -17.94
CA PRO A 501 21.85 -27.65 -19.30
C PRO A 501 20.47 -27.13 -19.77
N PRO A 502 20.24 -26.95 -21.08
CA PRO A 502 19.14 -26.17 -21.65
C PRO A 502 17.80 -26.93 -21.67
N ALA A 503 17.37 -27.46 -20.53
CA ALA A 503 16.05 -28.09 -20.38
C ALA A 503 15.18 -27.46 -19.27
N ALA A 504 15.68 -26.44 -18.55
CA ALA A 504 14.98 -25.86 -17.40
C ALA A 504 14.86 -24.33 -17.42
N ALA A 505 15.03 -23.68 -18.57
CA ALA A 505 14.88 -22.24 -18.72
C ALA A 505 13.84 -21.92 -19.81
N GLY A 506 12.57 -21.84 -19.40
CA GLY A 506 11.51 -21.19 -20.18
C GLY A 506 11.78 -19.69 -20.27
N ALA A 507 12.73 -19.29 -21.11
CA ALA A 507 12.92 -17.93 -21.56
C ALA A 507 12.04 -17.71 -22.80
N LEU A 508 11.00 -16.90 -22.66
CA LEU A 508 10.22 -16.39 -23.78
C LEU A 508 11.14 -15.58 -24.71
N PRO A 509 11.24 -15.90 -26.01
CA PRO A 509 11.92 -15.05 -26.98
C PRO A 509 11.10 -13.78 -27.24
N VAL A 510 11.82 -12.67 -27.38
CA VAL A 510 11.31 -11.33 -27.75
C VAL A 510 10.49 -11.44 -29.06
N ALA A 511 9.20 -11.12 -29.00
CA ALA A 511 8.33 -11.08 -30.17
C ALA A 511 8.47 -9.75 -30.92
N THR A 512 8.92 -9.83 -32.18
CA THR A 512 8.72 -8.81 -33.20
C THR A 512 7.27 -8.87 -33.72
N ALA A 513 6.72 -7.71 -34.12
CA ALA A 513 5.33 -7.56 -34.56
C ALA A 513 5.01 -8.35 -35.86
N PRO A 514 3.73 -8.70 -36.12
CA PRO A 514 3.35 -9.90 -36.87
C PRO A 514 3.08 -9.69 -38.37
N SER A 515 3.04 -10.79 -39.12
CA SER A 515 2.31 -10.92 -40.39
C SER A 515 1.86 -12.38 -40.62
N PRO A 516 0.77 -12.62 -41.38
CA PRO A 516 -0.28 -13.56 -40.99
C PRO A 516 -0.30 -14.90 -41.75
N SER A 517 -1.20 -15.80 -41.29
CA SER A 517 -1.74 -17.01 -41.95
C SER A 517 -0.84 -18.26 -41.89
N SER A 518 -1.28 -19.43 -41.41
CA SER A 518 -2.51 -20.15 -41.79
C SER A 518 -2.92 -21.24 -40.78
N ARG A 519 -4.22 -21.53 -40.77
CA ARG A 519 -4.96 -22.63 -40.09
C ARG A 519 -4.27 -24.00 -40.13
N GLN A 520 -4.43 -24.80 -39.07
CA GLN A 520 -5.54 -25.77 -38.91
C GLN A 520 -5.54 -26.44 -37.52
N PRO A 521 -6.73 -26.77 -36.96
CA PRO A 521 -6.86 -27.49 -35.69
C PRO A 521 -6.95 -29.01 -35.92
N ARG A 522 -6.45 -29.81 -34.98
CA ARG A 522 -6.73 -31.25 -34.89
C ARG A 522 -6.66 -31.75 -33.44
N PRO A 523 -7.29 -32.89 -33.11
CA PRO A 523 -8.36 -32.96 -32.13
C PRO A 523 -7.95 -33.72 -30.86
N LEU A 524 -8.85 -33.64 -29.87
CA LEU A 524 -8.86 -34.42 -28.65
C LEU A 524 -8.77 -35.93 -28.94
N GLN A 525 -7.89 -36.61 -28.21
CA GLN A 525 -7.99 -38.04 -27.91
C GLN A 525 -7.59 -38.25 -26.46
N ASP A 526 -8.60 -38.67 -25.69
CA ASP A 526 -8.44 -39.43 -24.46
C ASP A 526 -7.82 -40.79 -24.82
N GLU A 527 -6.90 -41.29 -23.99
CA GLU A 527 -6.78 -42.71 -23.69
C GLU A 527 -5.96 -42.88 -22.41
N ASP A 528 -6.55 -43.66 -21.51
CA ASP A 528 -6.16 -43.98 -20.15
C ASP A 528 -4.98 -44.97 -20.06
N GLU A 529 -4.60 -45.23 -18.80
CA GLU A 529 -3.97 -46.43 -18.25
C GLU A 529 -2.43 -46.42 -18.03
N ASP A 530 -2.13 -46.25 -16.74
CA ASP A 530 -1.28 -47.10 -15.91
C ASP A 530 0.24 -47.16 -16.17
N ASP A 531 0.99 -46.53 -15.26
CA ASP A 531 2.13 -47.23 -14.66
C ASP A 531 2.35 -46.77 -13.20
N ASP A 532 2.28 -47.76 -12.31
CA ASP A 532 2.41 -47.67 -10.86
C ASP A 532 3.87 -47.47 -10.39
N ALA A 533 3.96 -46.91 -9.18
CA ALA A 533 5.02 -47.05 -8.17
C ALA A 533 6.32 -46.22 -8.31
N HIS A 534 6.41 -45.15 -7.51
CA HIS A 534 7.19 -45.18 -6.26
C HIS A 534 6.87 -43.98 -5.34
N TRP A 535 6.49 -44.30 -4.10
CA TRP A 535 6.25 -43.38 -2.99
C TRP A 535 7.53 -43.08 -2.19
N GLN A 536 7.46 -41.96 -1.44
CA GLN A 536 8.25 -41.49 -0.26
C GLN A 536 9.14 -40.27 -0.59
N ASP A 537 9.05 -39.10 0.06
CA ASP A 537 8.43 -38.68 1.32
C ASP A 537 7.99 -37.20 1.28
N THR A 538 6.74 -36.90 1.64
CA THR A 538 6.28 -35.56 2.02
C THR A 538 6.11 -35.48 3.54
N PRO A 539 6.64 -34.46 4.24
CA PRO A 539 6.40 -34.32 5.68
C PRO A 539 4.94 -33.93 5.95
N ALA A 540 4.34 -34.57 6.95
CA ALA A 540 2.93 -34.45 7.32
C ALA A 540 2.48 -33.01 7.64
N PRO A 541 1.25 -32.60 7.25
CA PRO A 541 0.68 -31.32 7.68
C PRO A 541 0.25 -31.38 9.15
N ARG A 542 0.53 -30.31 9.91
CA ARG A 542 0.01 -30.15 11.28
C ARG A 542 -1.53 -30.03 11.24
N PRO A 543 -2.26 -30.61 12.20
CA PRO A 543 -3.71 -30.75 12.10
C PRO A 543 -4.43 -29.43 12.44
N ALA A 544 -5.16 -28.89 11.47
CA ALA A 544 -6.15 -27.84 11.69
C ALA A 544 -7.35 -28.38 12.50
N LEU A 545 -7.82 -27.61 13.48
CA LEU A 545 -9.08 -27.87 14.19
C LEU A 545 -10.24 -27.78 13.19
N HIS A 546 -10.79 -28.92 12.80
CA HIS A 546 -11.93 -29.00 11.89
C HIS A 546 -13.25 -29.20 12.65
N VAL A 547 -14.38 -28.97 11.98
CA VAL A 547 -15.77 -28.97 12.52
C VAL A 547 -16.10 -30.18 13.41
N GLY A 548 -15.50 -31.36 13.14
CA GLY A 548 -15.65 -32.56 13.97
C GLY A 548 -15.18 -32.38 15.41
N HIS A 549 -14.07 -31.68 15.64
CA HIS A 549 -13.54 -31.39 16.98
C HIS A 549 -14.47 -30.47 17.77
N LEU A 550 -15.07 -29.49 17.08
CA LEU A 550 -15.98 -28.51 17.67
C LEU A 550 -17.32 -29.17 18.05
N ALA A 551 -17.82 -30.09 17.21
CA ALA A 551 -19.00 -30.92 17.52
C ALA A 551 -18.75 -31.87 18.71
N LEU A 552 -17.55 -32.44 18.83
CA LEU A 552 -17.15 -33.29 19.96
C LEU A 552 -17.09 -32.50 21.28
N GLY A 553 -16.55 -31.28 21.24
CA GLY A 553 -16.51 -30.36 22.38
C GLY A 553 -17.91 -29.92 22.83
N LEU A 554 -18.79 -29.57 21.90
CA LEU A 554 -20.18 -29.20 22.19
C LEU A 554 -20.98 -30.37 22.80
N GLY A 555 -20.77 -31.59 22.30
CA GLY A 555 -21.37 -32.80 22.84
C GLY A 555 -20.94 -33.09 24.28
N MET A 556 -19.65 -32.94 24.59
CA MET A 556 -19.14 -33.08 25.96
C MET A 556 -19.67 -32.00 26.90
N PHE A 557 -19.68 -30.74 26.46
CA PHE A 557 -20.15 -29.62 27.26
C PHE A 557 -21.67 -29.70 27.53
N GLY A 558 -22.45 -30.17 26.54
CA GLY A 558 -23.88 -30.44 26.69
C GLY A 558 -24.19 -31.51 27.75
N PHE A 559 -23.33 -32.53 27.90
CA PHE A 559 -23.48 -33.56 28.93
C PHE A 559 -23.11 -33.06 30.34
N VAL A 560 -22.13 -32.18 30.46
CA VAL A 560 -21.78 -31.56 31.76
C VAL A 560 -22.89 -30.61 32.22
N LEU A 561 -23.43 -29.80 31.30
CA LEU A 561 -24.60 -28.97 31.56
C LEU A 561 -25.83 -29.82 31.92
N TRP A 562 -26.00 -30.99 31.29
CA TRP A 562 -27.03 -31.95 31.66
C TRP A 562 -26.93 -32.39 33.13
N PHE A 563 -25.73 -32.76 33.61
CA PHE A 563 -25.52 -33.17 35.00
C PHE A 563 -25.77 -32.03 36.00
N MET A 564 -25.42 -30.78 35.63
CA MET A 564 -25.63 -29.61 36.48
C MET A 564 -27.11 -29.17 36.59
N PHE A 565 -27.93 -29.40 35.56
CA PHE A 565 -29.31 -28.87 35.50
C PHE A 565 -30.42 -29.94 35.52
N ILE A 566 -30.08 -31.22 35.71
CA ILE A 566 -31.05 -32.34 35.72
C ILE A 566 -32.13 -32.22 36.80
N THR A 567 -31.83 -31.51 37.91
CA THR A 567 -32.77 -31.26 39.00
C THR A 567 -33.67 -30.03 38.77
N SER A 568 -33.34 -29.17 37.81
CA SER A 568 -34.00 -27.89 37.56
C SER A 568 -34.95 -27.88 36.34
N LEU A 569 -34.91 -28.92 35.50
CA LEU A 569 -35.70 -28.98 34.26
C LEU A 569 -36.87 -29.96 34.42
N GLY A 570 -38.10 -29.44 34.39
CA GLY A 570 -39.33 -30.22 34.52
C GLY A 570 -39.48 -31.31 33.44
N LYS A 571 -40.26 -32.36 33.75
CA LYS A 571 -40.39 -33.63 33.01
C LYS A 571 -40.79 -33.54 31.51
N GLY A 572 -41.08 -32.35 30.96
CA GLY A 572 -41.68 -32.16 29.63
C GLY A 572 -40.74 -31.74 28.49
N SER A 573 -39.78 -30.84 28.71
CA SER A 573 -38.99 -30.22 27.62
C SER A 573 -37.61 -30.85 27.37
N PHE A 574 -37.31 -31.96 28.05
CA PHE A 574 -35.96 -32.54 28.08
C PHE A 574 -35.64 -33.46 26.88
N LYS A 575 -36.62 -34.22 26.38
CA LYS A 575 -36.42 -35.23 25.31
C LYS A 575 -35.89 -34.66 23.98
N PRO A 576 -36.40 -33.52 23.45
CA PRO A 576 -35.92 -33.02 22.16
C PRO A 576 -34.49 -32.46 22.24
N ILE A 577 -34.13 -31.81 23.35
CA ILE A 577 -32.78 -31.23 23.54
C ILE A 577 -31.74 -32.35 23.66
N ALA A 578 -32.04 -33.40 24.43
CA ALA A 578 -31.15 -34.56 24.55
C ALA A 578 -30.93 -35.28 23.20
N LEU A 579 -31.97 -35.37 22.37
CA LEU A 579 -31.88 -35.94 21.02
C LEU A 579 -30.95 -35.12 20.12
N VAL A 580 -31.09 -33.79 20.12
CA VAL A 580 -30.26 -32.90 19.31
C VAL A 580 -28.79 -32.97 19.74
N VAL A 581 -28.51 -32.93 21.04
CA VAL A 581 -27.15 -33.04 21.57
C VAL A 581 -26.52 -34.42 21.27
N GLY A 582 -27.31 -35.49 21.33
CA GLY A 582 -26.87 -36.84 20.95
C GLY A 582 -26.51 -36.94 19.46
N LEU A 583 -27.33 -36.36 18.58
CA LEU A 583 -27.06 -36.35 17.13
C LEU A 583 -25.80 -35.56 16.78
N VAL A 584 -25.58 -34.40 17.42
CA VAL A 584 -24.36 -33.60 17.25
C VAL A 584 -23.12 -34.37 17.74
N SER A 585 -23.24 -35.09 18.87
CA SER A 585 -22.15 -35.92 19.40
C SER A 585 -21.82 -37.10 18.47
N ALA A 586 -22.85 -37.78 17.94
CA ALA A 586 -22.67 -38.90 17.01
C ALA A 586 -22.01 -38.45 15.68
N PHE A 587 -22.35 -37.25 15.19
CA PHE A 587 -21.71 -36.64 14.04
C PHE A 587 -20.24 -36.31 14.30
N GLY A 588 -19.93 -35.71 15.46
CA GLY A 588 -18.54 -35.44 15.89
C GLY A 588 -17.70 -36.72 15.94
N VAL A 589 -18.22 -37.79 16.56
CA VAL A 589 -17.55 -39.09 16.63
C VAL A 589 -17.36 -39.70 15.23
N TRP A 590 -18.36 -39.63 14.35
CA TRP A 590 -18.27 -40.18 13.00
C TRP A 590 -17.18 -39.48 12.17
N ARG A 591 -17.10 -38.15 12.27
CA ARG A 591 -16.17 -37.33 11.49
C ARG A 591 -14.74 -37.46 11.99
N CYS A 592 -14.53 -37.50 13.30
CA CYS A 592 -13.20 -37.63 13.89
C CYS A 592 -12.65 -39.05 13.77
N THR A 593 -13.48 -40.09 13.89
CA THR A 593 -13.02 -41.48 13.66
C THR A 593 -12.71 -41.78 12.18
N ALA A 594 -13.16 -40.92 11.25
CA ALA A 594 -12.74 -40.96 9.86
C ALA A 594 -11.23 -40.69 9.71
N ASP A 595 -10.71 -39.76 10.51
CA ASP A 595 -9.30 -39.35 10.47
C ASP A 595 -8.38 -40.35 11.21
N LEU A 596 -8.95 -41.41 11.81
CA LEU A 596 -8.23 -42.47 12.54
C LEU A 596 -8.16 -43.80 11.76
N ASP A 597 -8.53 -43.82 10.47
CA ASP A 597 -8.58 -45.02 9.61
C ASP A 597 -9.44 -46.18 10.14
N TRP A 598 -10.47 -45.89 10.93
CA TRP A 598 -11.38 -46.93 11.41
C TRP A 598 -12.30 -47.41 10.28
N GLY A 599 -12.41 -48.73 10.10
CA GLY A 599 -13.33 -49.34 9.13
C GLY A 599 -14.79 -48.92 9.37
N GLY A 600 -15.56 -48.78 8.29
CA GLY A 600 -16.91 -48.19 8.30
C GLY A 600 -17.89 -48.81 9.31
N ILE A 601 -17.81 -50.12 9.53
CA ILE A 601 -18.64 -50.83 10.52
C ILE A 601 -18.32 -50.39 11.95
N LYS A 602 -17.03 -50.25 12.30
CA LYS A 602 -16.61 -49.80 13.63
C LYS A 602 -17.05 -48.36 13.90
N ARG A 603 -16.94 -47.50 12.88
CA ARG A 603 -17.41 -46.10 12.96
C ARG A 603 -18.92 -46.03 13.19
N ALA A 604 -19.69 -46.88 12.51
CA ALA A 604 -21.15 -46.90 12.65
C ALA A 604 -21.59 -47.34 14.04
N VAL A 605 -20.94 -48.37 14.59
CA VAL A 605 -21.20 -48.86 15.94
C VAL A 605 -20.88 -47.79 16.99
N MET A 606 -19.75 -47.08 16.85
CA MET A 606 -19.33 -46.08 17.84
C MET A 606 -20.16 -44.79 17.78
N SER A 607 -20.57 -44.37 16.59
CA SER A 607 -21.52 -43.26 16.44
C SER A 607 -22.93 -43.62 16.94
N ALA A 608 -23.37 -44.88 16.78
CA ALA A 608 -24.63 -45.34 17.33
C ALA A 608 -24.61 -45.38 18.88
N LEU A 609 -23.49 -45.80 19.47
CA LEU A 609 -23.28 -45.73 20.92
C LEU A 609 -23.25 -44.28 21.43
N ALA A 610 -22.82 -43.33 20.59
CA ALA A 610 -22.79 -41.91 20.92
C ALA A 610 -24.18 -41.24 20.99
N LEU A 611 -25.23 -41.91 20.47
CA LEU A 611 -26.61 -41.45 20.59
C LEU A 611 -27.23 -41.76 21.97
N LEU A 612 -26.63 -42.67 22.74
CA LEU A 612 -27.10 -43.01 24.08
C LEU A 612 -26.59 -41.98 25.10
N PRO A 613 -27.49 -41.32 25.85
CA PRO A 613 -27.09 -40.35 26.88
C PRO A 613 -26.15 -41.00 27.90
N GLY A 614 -25.00 -40.36 28.19
CA GLY A 614 -23.97 -40.88 29.10
C GLY A 614 -22.91 -41.75 28.41
N ALA A 615 -23.32 -42.71 27.59
CA ALA A 615 -22.36 -43.52 26.81
C ALA A 615 -21.64 -42.68 25.74
N GLY A 616 -22.33 -41.73 25.12
CA GLY A 616 -21.72 -40.84 24.13
C GLY A 616 -20.67 -39.88 24.67
N PHE A 617 -20.76 -39.50 25.94
CA PHE A 617 -19.71 -38.72 26.60
C PHE A 617 -18.43 -39.56 26.77
N LEU A 618 -18.56 -40.81 27.24
CA LEU A 618 -17.42 -41.72 27.43
C LEU A 618 -16.75 -42.07 26.09
N VAL A 619 -17.56 -42.32 25.05
CA VAL A 619 -17.07 -42.58 23.70
C VAL A 619 -16.37 -41.35 23.12
N GLY A 620 -16.95 -40.16 23.26
CA GLY A 620 -16.36 -38.92 22.77
C GLY A 620 -15.03 -38.59 23.46
N ALA A 621 -14.99 -38.72 24.79
CA ALA A 621 -13.78 -38.51 25.58
C ALA A 621 -12.68 -39.54 25.23
N ALA A 622 -13.04 -40.80 25.01
CA ALA A 622 -12.10 -41.84 24.60
C ALA A 622 -11.50 -41.59 23.21
N VAL A 623 -12.31 -41.15 22.23
CA VAL A 623 -11.84 -40.80 20.89
C VAL A 623 -10.90 -39.60 20.93
N LEU A 624 -11.24 -38.57 21.72
CA LEU A 624 -10.39 -37.39 21.90
C LEU A 624 -9.04 -37.73 22.59
N LEU A 625 -9.08 -38.56 23.63
CA LEU A 625 -7.87 -39.06 24.30
C LEU A 625 -7.01 -39.92 23.39
N HIS A 626 -7.62 -40.74 22.52
CA HIS A 626 -6.90 -41.54 21.54
C HIS A 626 -6.21 -40.65 20.49
N MET A 627 -6.89 -39.61 20.01
CA MET A 627 -6.30 -38.60 19.11
C MET A 627 -5.14 -37.82 19.75
N LEU A 628 -5.23 -37.51 21.05
CA LEU A 628 -4.16 -36.82 21.78
C LEU A 628 -2.96 -37.73 22.05
N ARG A 629 -3.17 -39.04 22.28
CA ARG A 629 -2.09 -40.02 22.46
C ARG A 629 -1.36 -40.39 21.16
N GLY A 630 -2.02 -40.27 20.01
CA GLY A 630 -1.37 -40.42 18.70
C GLY A 630 -0.45 -39.25 18.30
N ARG A 631 -0.33 -38.21 19.14
CA ARG A 631 0.47 -36.98 18.88
C ARG A 631 1.72 -36.85 19.76
N THR A 632 2.07 -37.85 20.57
CA THR A 632 3.29 -37.85 21.41
C THR A 632 4.36 -38.76 20.85
#